data_AF-A0AAC8Q451-F1
#
_entry.id   AF-A0AAC8Q451-F1
#
_cell.length_a   1.000
_cell.length_b   1.000
_cell.length_c   1.000
_cell.angle_alpha   90.00
_cell.angle_beta   90.00
_cell.angle_gamma   90.00
#
_symmetry.space_group_name_H-M   'P 1'
#
loop_
_entity.id
_entity.type
_entity.pdbx_description
1 polymer ?
#
loop_
_entity_poly.entity_id
_entity_poly.type
_entity_poly.pdbx_seq_one_letter_code
_entity_poly.pdbx_strand_id
1 'polypeptide(L)'
;MMEAGSEQIFERWLEQVQRDHAPGELSRPELEDHIPDFLREVVAALRREEEGQAPKTHRVGPLGWEHGEQRFRVGFDLPSMVREYGALHDCIYEFVDEQGQALVRVEEVRVLVQCFNRAISEAVVHYTRMRERELLGEEASPAPG
;
A
#
# COMPACT_ATOMS: atom_id res chain seq x y z
N MET A 1 4.61 20.40 -0.97
CA MET A 1 5.86 19.63 -0.73
C MET A 1 5.58 18.14 -0.80
N MET A 2 4.73 17.57 0.06
CA MET A 2 4.36 16.14 -0.06
C MET A 2 3.60 15.79 -1.36
N GLU A 3 2.73 16.66 -1.90
CA GLU A 3 2.06 16.40 -3.19
C GLU A 3 3.03 16.26 -4.38
N ALA A 4 4.10 17.06 -4.43
CA ALA A 4 5.13 16.94 -5.46
C ALA A 4 6.12 15.79 -5.18
N GLY A 5 6.20 15.34 -3.93
CA GLY A 5 6.94 14.15 -3.51
C GLY A 5 6.20 12.85 -3.80
N SER A 6 4.86 12.87 -3.77
CA SER A 6 4.02 11.68 -3.99
C SER A 6 4.28 11.03 -5.34
N GLU A 7 4.45 11.80 -6.40
CA GLU A 7 4.76 11.26 -7.74
C GLU A 7 6.15 10.63 -7.77
N GLN A 8 7.17 11.28 -7.20
CA GLN A 8 8.54 10.73 -7.16
C GLN A 8 8.63 9.46 -6.31
N ILE A 9 7.97 9.46 -5.14
CA ILE A 9 7.86 8.30 -4.27
C ILE A 9 7.16 7.16 -5.01
N PHE A 10 6.08 7.47 -5.73
CA PHE A 10 5.32 6.48 -6.48
C PHE A 10 6.13 5.84 -7.61
N GLU A 11 6.85 6.63 -8.41
CA GLU A 11 7.67 6.08 -9.50
C GLU A 11 8.79 5.17 -8.97
N ARG A 12 9.49 5.58 -7.91
CA ARG A 12 10.52 4.73 -7.26
C ARG A 12 9.93 3.44 -6.73
N TRP A 13 8.79 3.55 -6.05
CA TRP A 13 8.09 2.39 -5.52
C TRP A 13 7.66 1.44 -6.63
N LEU A 14 7.11 1.96 -7.74
CA LEU A 14 6.66 1.14 -8.88
C LEU A 14 7.80 0.32 -9.48
N GLU A 15 8.97 0.94 -9.67
CA GLU A 15 10.18 0.25 -10.13
C GLU A 15 10.65 -0.82 -9.14
N GLN A 16 10.64 -0.53 -7.85
CA GLN A 16 11.07 -1.46 -6.80
C GLN A 16 10.13 -2.66 -6.68
N VAL A 17 8.82 -2.44 -6.70
CA VAL A 17 7.81 -3.53 -6.63
C VAL A 17 7.89 -4.44 -7.84
N GLN A 18 8.03 -3.90 -9.04
CA GLN A 18 8.21 -4.71 -10.25
C GLN A 18 9.45 -5.60 -10.16
N ARG A 19 10.55 -5.08 -9.59
CA ARG A 19 11.82 -5.79 -9.48
C ARG A 19 11.80 -6.88 -8.41
N ASP A 20 11.26 -6.56 -7.24
CA ASP A 20 11.55 -7.33 -6.02
C ASP A 20 10.33 -8.11 -5.48
N HIS A 21 9.10 -7.78 -5.92
CA HIS A 21 7.87 -8.30 -5.31
C HIS A 21 6.84 -8.84 -6.30
N ALA A 22 6.85 -8.37 -7.55
CA ALA A 22 5.92 -8.85 -8.56
C ALA A 22 6.19 -10.32 -8.94
N PRO A 23 5.14 -11.14 -9.15
CA PRO A 23 5.27 -12.54 -9.54
C PRO A 23 5.78 -12.73 -10.99
N GLY A 24 5.86 -11.64 -11.75
CA GLY A 24 6.28 -11.58 -13.14
C GLY A 24 6.22 -10.14 -13.65
N GLU A 25 6.32 -9.97 -14.96
CA GLU A 25 6.15 -8.65 -15.58
C GLU A 25 4.68 -8.25 -15.57
N LEU A 26 4.37 -7.13 -14.90
CA LEU A 26 3.03 -6.57 -14.80
C LEU A 26 3.00 -5.21 -15.48
N SER A 27 1.84 -4.83 -16.00
CA SER A 27 1.66 -3.52 -16.59
C SER A 27 1.66 -2.42 -15.51
N ARG A 28 2.00 -1.19 -15.90
CA ARG A 28 1.97 -0.04 -14.99
C ARG A 28 0.61 0.11 -14.28
N PRO A 29 -0.56 0.01 -14.94
CA PRO A 29 -1.84 0.08 -14.24
C PRO A 29 -2.07 -1.04 -13.22
N GLU A 30 -1.55 -2.24 -13.45
CA GLU A 30 -1.65 -3.35 -12.51
C GLU A 30 -0.78 -3.14 -11.27
N LEU A 31 0.39 -2.49 -11.42
CA LEU A 31 1.24 -2.14 -10.30
C LEU A 31 0.73 -0.90 -9.56
N GLU A 32 0.30 0.12 -10.30
CA GLU A 32 -0.20 1.40 -9.80
C GLU A 32 -1.37 1.22 -8.83
N ASP A 33 -2.41 0.55 -9.31
CA ASP A 33 -3.60 0.19 -8.53
C ASP A 33 -4.08 1.36 -7.62
N HIS A 34 -4.36 1.11 -6.32
CA HIS A 34 -4.89 2.10 -5.39
C HIS A 34 -3.80 2.89 -4.65
N ILE A 35 -2.52 2.71 -5.00
CA ILE A 35 -1.40 3.33 -4.27
C ILE A 35 -1.32 4.84 -4.43
N PRO A 36 -1.56 5.44 -5.62
CA PRO A 36 -1.64 6.89 -5.73
C PRO A 36 -2.73 7.49 -4.83
N ASP A 37 -3.87 6.82 -4.73
CA ASP A 37 -5.00 7.25 -3.89
C ASP A 37 -4.67 7.11 -2.41
N PHE A 38 -3.99 6.03 -2.04
CA PHE A 38 -3.49 5.82 -0.68
C PHE A 38 -2.51 6.93 -0.27
N LEU A 39 -1.55 7.27 -1.14
CA LEU A 39 -0.61 8.36 -0.89
C LEU A 39 -1.33 9.71 -0.73
N ARG A 40 -2.37 9.99 -1.52
CA ARG A 40 -3.17 11.21 -1.36
C ARG A 40 -3.88 11.27 0.00
N GLU A 41 -4.45 10.17 0.47
CA GLU A 41 -5.08 10.11 1.80
C GLU A 41 -4.05 10.21 2.94
N VAL A 42 -2.85 9.65 2.79
CA VAL A 42 -1.74 9.82 3.74
C VAL A 42 -1.34 11.29 3.84
N VAL A 43 -1.14 11.97 2.71
CA VAL A 43 -0.81 13.41 2.67
C VAL A 43 -1.93 14.23 3.31
N ALA A 44 -3.19 13.91 3.02
CA ALA A 44 -4.33 14.59 3.63
C ALA A 44 -4.36 14.39 5.15
N ALA A 45 -4.04 13.20 5.65
CA ALA A 45 -4.00 12.92 7.08
C ALA A 45 -2.89 13.70 7.80
N LEU A 46 -1.70 13.78 7.20
CA LEU A 46 -0.58 14.53 7.74
C LEU A 46 -0.85 16.04 7.78
N ARG A 47 -1.45 16.60 6.73
CA ARG A 47 -1.89 18.01 6.72
C ARG A 47 -2.88 18.32 7.84
N ARG A 48 -3.82 17.43 8.10
CA ARG A 48 -4.79 17.61 9.20
C ARG A 48 -4.10 17.62 10.56
N GLU A 49 -3.13 16.75 10.79
CA GLU A 49 -2.33 16.75 12.01
C GLU A 49 -1.54 18.05 12.18
N GLU A 50 -0.93 18.55 11.10
CA GLU A 50 -0.26 19.86 11.09
C GLU A 50 -1.21 21.02 11.43
N GLU A 51 -2.46 20.96 10.95
CA GLU A 51 -3.52 21.91 11.27
C GLU A 51 -4.15 21.73 12.67
N GLY A 52 -3.67 20.76 13.47
CA GLY A 52 -4.23 20.45 14.80
C GLY A 52 -5.63 19.81 14.76
N GLN A 53 -5.99 19.20 13.62
CA GLN A 53 -7.23 18.47 13.42
C GLN A 53 -7.02 16.97 13.52
N ALA A 54 -8.11 16.23 13.78
CA ALA A 54 -8.08 14.77 13.70
C ALA A 54 -7.61 14.29 12.29
N PRO A 55 -6.56 13.45 12.19
CA PRO A 55 -5.94 13.05 10.92
C PRO A 55 -6.84 12.27 9.96
N LYS A 56 -7.92 11.64 10.46
CA LYS A 56 -8.83 10.79 9.66
C LYS A 56 -8.14 9.61 8.95
N THR A 57 -7.18 8.97 9.61
CA THR A 57 -6.47 7.77 9.12
C THR A 57 -7.39 6.60 8.74
N HIS A 58 -8.66 6.61 9.18
CA HIS A 58 -9.62 5.58 8.82
C HIS A 58 -9.90 5.45 7.31
N ARG A 59 -9.65 6.52 6.54
CA ARG A 59 -9.95 6.64 5.10
C ARG A 59 -9.09 5.77 4.20
N VAL A 60 -7.91 5.34 4.64
CA VAL A 60 -7.04 4.44 3.88
C VAL A 60 -7.51 2.98 3.92
N GLY A 61 -8.46 2.64 4.80
CA GLY A 61 -8.92 1.27 4.99
C GLY A 61 -9.54 0.65 3.72
N PRO A 62 -10.52 1.30 3.09
CA PRO A 62 -11.09 0.84 1.83
C PRO A 62 -10.04 0.64 0.71
N LEU A 63 -9.05 1.52 0.63
CA LEU A 63 -7.97 1.41 -0.37
C LEU A 63 -7.10 0.17 -0.12
N GLY A 64 -6.78 -0.13 1.14
CA GLY A 64 -6.08 -1.38 1.49
C GLY A 64 -6.89 -2.63 1.16
N TRP A 65 -8.20 -2.61 1.44
CA TRP A 65 -9.13 -3.69 1.08
C TRP A 65 -9.11 -3.96 -0.44
N GLU A 66 -9.29 -2.92 -1.25
CA GLU A 66 -9.28 -3.01 -2.72
C GLU A 66 -7.92 -3.49 -3.25
N HIS A 67 -6.83 -2.99 -2.66
CA HIS A 67 -5.47 -3.39 -3.00
C HIS A 67 -5.22 -4.88 -2.74
N GLY A 68 -5.60 -5.40 -1.57
CA GLY A 68 -5.43 -6.82 -1.25
C GLY A 68 -6.19 -7.74 -2.20
N GLU A 69 -7.39 -7.32 -2.63
CA GLU A 69 -8.18 -8.04 -3.64
C GLU A 69 -7.52 -8.00 -5.02
N GLN A 70 -6.99 -6.86 -5.43
CA GLN A 70 -6.28 -6.73 -6.70
C GLN A 70 -4.99 -7.55 -6.71
N ARG A 71 -4.18 -7.48 -5.66
CA ARG A 71 -2.90 -8.20 -5.54
C ARG A 71 -3.08 -9.71 -5.61
N PHE A 72 -4.13 -10.22 -4.98
CA PHE A 72 -4.52 -11.61 -5.15
C PHE A 72 -4.79 -11.96 -6.62
N ARG A 73 -5.60 -11.15 -7.33
CA ARG A 73 -5.97 -11.39 -8.73
C ARG A 73 -4.79 -11.37 -9.70
N VAL A 74 -3.81 -10.51 -9.45
CA VAL A 74 -2.61 -10.41 -10.30
C VAL A 74 -1.47 -11.33 -9.85
N GLY A 75 -1.75 -12.25 -8.93
CA GLY A 75 -0.88 -13.37 -8.59
C GLY A 75 0.22 -13.07 -7.56
N PHE A 76 0.14 -11.96 -6.83
CA PHE A 76 1.06 -11.73 -5.71
C PHE A 76 0.85 -12.79 -4.63
N ASP A 77 1.94 -13.24 -4.02
CA ASP A 77 1.84 -13.94 -2.73
C ASP A 77 1.64 -12.95 -1.58
N LEU A 78 0.99 -13.41 -0.51
CA LEU A 78 0.69 -12.58 0.66
C LEU A 78 1.96 -11.91 1.25
N PRO A 79 3.10 -12.60 1.42
CA PRO A 79 4.31 -11.97 1.93
C PRO A 79 4.84 -10.84 1.03
N SER A 80 4.78 -10.98 -0.30
CA SER A 80 5.25 -9.95 -1.24
C SER A 80 4.34 -8.74 -1.23
N MET A 81 3.02 -8.94 -1.14
CA MET A 81 2.06 -7.86 -0.91
C MET A 81 2.36 -7.10 0.40
N VAL A 82 2.67 -7.79 1.50
CA VAL A 82 3.03 -7.09 2.74
C VAL A 82 4.36 -6.33 2.59
N ARG A 83 5.35 -6.91 1.91
CA ARG A 83 6.67 -6.28 1.70
C ARG A 83 6.61 -5.05 0.81
N GLU A 84 5.68 -4.97 -0.13
CA GLU A 84 5.55 -3.81 -1.01
C GLU A 84 5.17 -2.53 -0.25
N TYR A 85 4.43 -2.65 0.85
CA TYR A 85 4.18 -1.53 1.77
C TYR A 85 5.45 -1.12 2.53
N GLY A 86 6.34 -2.07 2.82
CA GLY A 86 7.67 -1.80 3.36
C GLY A 86 8.52 -0.99 2.37
N ALA A 87 8.55 -1.43 1.10
CA ALA A 87 9.22 -0.69 0.02
C ALA A 87 8.67 0.73 -0.14
N LEU A 88 7.35 0.92 0.01
CA LEU A 88 6.75 2.24 -0.04
C LEU A 88 7.19 3.13 1.14
N HIS A 89 7.30 2.55 2.34
CA HIS A 89 7.86 3.23 3.50
C HIS A 89 9.30 3.69 3.26
N ASP A 90 10.14 2.81 2.71
CA ASP A 90 11.53 3.12 2.39
C ASP A 90 11.63 4.26 1.36
N CYS A 91 10.81 4.23 0.30
CA CYS A 91 10.74 5.32 -0.68
C CYS A 91 10.36 6.66 -0.04
N ILE A 92 9.45 6.65 0.95
CA ILE A 92 9.08 7.86 1.71
C ILE A 92 10.26 8.35 2.55
N TYR A 93 10.98 7.46 3.23
CA TYR A 93 12.11 7.82 4.07
C TYR A 93 13.27 8.40 3.26
N GLU A 94 13.61 7.76 2.14
CA GLU A 94 14.62 8.27 1.19
C GLU A 94 14.23 9.64 0.67
N PHE A 95 12.97 9.84 0.27
CA PHE A 95 12.50 11.14 -0.18
C PHE A 95 12.66 12.22 0.91
N VAL A 96 12.26 11.93 2.15
CA VAL A 96 12.40 12.87 3.28
C VAL A 96 13.86 13.20 3.58
N ASP A 97 14.75 12.21 3.55
CA ASP A 97 16.19 12.39 3.75
C ASP A 97 16.79 13.30 2.67
N GLU A 98 16.42 13.08 1.40
CA GLU A 98 16.87 13.90 0.26
C GLU A 98 16.41 15.36 0.33
N GLN A 99 15.24 15.63 0.92
CA GLN A 99 14.77 17.00 1.10
C GLN A 99 15.54 17.75 2.21
N GLY A 100 16.47 17.09 2.91
CA GLY A 100 17.28 17.70 3.97
C GLY A 100 16.45 18.15 5.18
N GLN A 101 15.29 17.53 5.40
CA GLN A 101 14.42 17.88 6.53
C GLN A 101 15.05 17.39 7.84
N ALA A 102 15.59 18.35 8.60
CA ALA A 102 16.33 18.06 9.83
C ALA A 102 15.46 17.56 11.00
N LEU A 103 14.13 17.71 10.95
CA LEU A 103 13.22 17.36 12.05
C LEU A 103 11.84 16.91 11.51
N VAL A 104 11.54 15.61 11.65
CA VAL A 104 10.19 15.06 11.49
C VAL A 104 9.53 14.99 12.87
N ARG A 105 8.28 15.44 13.02
CA ARG A 105 7.59 15.36 14.32
C ARG A 105 7.15 13.93 14.62
N VAL A 106 7.22 13.52 15.88
CA VAL A 106 6.81 12.17 16.31
C VAL A 106 5.33 11.92 16.00
N GLU A 107 4.51 12.97 16.05
CA GLU A 107 3.09 12.93 15.71
C GLU A 107 2.87 12.60 14.23
N GLU A 108 3.66 13.17 13.33
CA GLU A 108 3.60 12.89 11.89
C GLU A 108 3.99 11.44 11.60
N VAL A 109 5.06 10.95 12.23
CA VAL A 109 5.46 9.54 12.15
C VAL A 109 4.33 8.63 12.65
N ARG A 110 3.67 8.99 13.76
CA ARG A 110 2.55 8.21 14.31
C ARG A 110 1.38 8.16 13.34
N VAL A 111 1.04 9.26 12.68
CA VAL A 111 -0.02 9.31 11.65
C VAL A 111 0.33 8.43 10.47
N LEU A 112 1.56 8.52 9.96
CA LEU A 112 2.04 7.68 8.86
C LEU A 112 1.91 6.19 9.21
N VAL A 113 2.43 5.77 10.36
CA VAL A 113 2.36 4.38 10.84
C VAL A 113 0.91 3.91 10.99
N GLN A 114 0.00 4.77 11.49
CA GLN A 114 -1.42 4.42 11.60
C GLN A 114 -2.07 4.20 10.23
N CYS A 115 -1.76 5.04 9.23
CA CYS A 115 -2.27 4.86 7.88
C CYS A 115 -1.81 3.53 7.27
N PHE A 116 -0.50 3.24 7.33
CA PHE A 116 0.07 2.02 6.78
C PHE A 116 -0.47 0.76 7.47
N ASN A 117 -0.44 0.71 8.81
CA ASN A 117 -0.94 -0.45 9.55
C ASN A 117 -2.42 -0.73 9.25
N ARG A 118 -3.22 0.33 9.07
CA ARG A 118 -4.63 0.15 8.70
C ARG A 118 -4.79 -0.38 7.28
N ALA A 119 -4.09 0.19 6.30
CA ALA A 119 -4.15 -0.31 4.93
C ALA A 119 -3.68 -1.77 4.82
N ILE A 120 -2.53 -2.10 5.43
CA ILE A 120 -1.99 -3.47 5.48
C ILE A 120 -2.99 -4.43 6.12
N SER A 121 -3.58 -4.05 7.27
CA SER A 121 -4.56 -4.91 7.95
C SER A 121 -5.77 -5.22 7.07
N GLU A 122 -6.33 -4.22 6.38
CA GLU A 122 -7.50 -4.42 5.50
C GLU A 122 -7.11 -5.24 4.26
N ALA A 123 -5.93 -4.99 3.68
CA ALA A 123 -5.39 -5.74 2.56
C ALA A 123 -5.19 -7.23 2.89
N VAL A 124 -4.58 -7.54 4.04
CA VAL A 124 -4.35 -8.92 4.50
C VAL A 124 -5.67 -9.65 4.71
N VAL A 125 -6.66 -9.00 5.33
CA VAL A 125 -8.00 -9.57 5.53
C VAL A 125 -8.63 -9.90 4.18
N HIS A 126 -8.53 -9.00 3.21
CA HIS A 126 -9.16 -9.17 1.90
C HIS A 126 -8.48 -10.21 1.03
N TYR A 127 -7.16 -10.15 0.95
CA TYR A 127 -6.36 -11.16 0.29
C TYR A 127 -6.69 -12.56 0.82
N THR A 128 -6.70 -12.74 2.16
CA THR A 128 -6.95 -14.04 2.78
C THR A 128 -8.37 -14.55 2.49
N ARG A 129 -9.38 -13.67 2.55
CA ARG A 129 -10.76 -14.03 2.17
C ARG A 129 -10.88 -14.49 0.72
N MET A 130 -10.15 -13.86 -0.19
CA MET A 130 -10.15 -14.26 -1.61
C MET A 130 -9.49 -15.62 -1.79
N ARG A 131 -8.33 -15.84 -1.14
CA ARG A 131 -7.63 -17.12 -1.15
C ARG A 131 -8.46 -18.26 -0.58
N GLU A 132 -9.14 -18.04 0.55
CA GLU A 132 -10.04 -19.05 1.14
C GLU A 132 -11.20 -19.42 0.21
N ARG A 133 -11.77 -18.44 -0.50
CA ARG A 133 -12.84 -18.68 -1.48
C ARG A 133 -12.36 -19.47 -2.69
N GLU A 134 -11.16 -19.19 -3.18
CA GLU A 134 -10.55 -19.95 -4.28
C GLU A 134 -10.35 -21.42 -3.88
N LEU A 135 -9.73 -21.67 -2.72
CA LEU A 135 -9.50 -23.04 -2.22
C LEU A 135 -10.81 -23.83 -2.06
N LEU A 136 -11.85 -23.22 -1.48
CA LEU A 136 -13.16 -23.86 -1.34
C LEU A 136 -13.85 -24.10 -2.69
N GLY A 137 -13.60 -23.24 -3.69
CA GLY A 137 -14.10 -23.39 -5.05
C GLY A 137 -13.39 -24.52 -5.82
N GLU A 138 -12.08 -24.67 -5.64
CA GLU A 138 -11.29 -25.75 -6.21
C GLU A 138 -11.68 -27.12 -5.64
N GLU A 139 -11.90 -27.21 -4.32
CA GLU A 139 -12.37 -28.44 -3.65
C GLU A 139 -13.78 -28.88 -4.12
N ALA A 140 -14.60 -27.96 -4.62
CA ALA A 140 -15.95 -28.24 -5.11
C ALA A 140 -16.00 -28.69 -6.59
N SER A 141 -14.89 -28.58 -7.35
CA SER A 141 -14.84 -28.98 -8.76
C SER A 141 -14.39 -30.45 -8.88
N PRO A 142 -15.21 -31.36 -9.45
CA PRO A 142 -14.84 -32.77 -9.53
C PRO A 142 -13.61 -32.98 -10.43
N ALA A 143 -12.68 -33.83 -9.99
CA ALA A 143 -11.51 -34.21 -10.78
C ALA A 143 -11.92 -34.72 -12.17
N PRO A 144 -11.22 -34.33 -13.26
CA PRO A 144 -11.48 -34.90 -14.57
C PRO A 144 -11.22 -36.41 -14.51
N GLY A 145 -12.24 -37.19 -14.84
CA GLY A 145 -12.19 -38.66 -14.91
C GLY A 145 -11.44 -39.17 -16.13
#